data_AF-A0A0N1NBT0-F1
#
_entry.id   AF-A0A0N1NBT0-F1
#
_cell.length_a   1.000
_cell.length_b   1.000
_cell.length_c   1.000
_cell.angle_alpha   90.00
_cell.angle_beta   90.00
_cell.angle_gamma   90.00
#
_symmetry.space_group_name_H-M   'P 1'
#
loop_
_entity.id
_entity.type
_entity.pdbx_description
1 polymer ?
#
loop_
_entity_poly.entity_id
_entity_poly.type
_entity_poly.pdbx_seq_one_letter_code
_entity_poly.pdbx_strand_id
1 'polypeptide(L)'
;MPAAPLPVPDLDPYLTALAAAETPAEFSAVTNSFLDAVEPLLNPVIDFLAAAAQWRGQNRGAAQGSPPWLLRDAASRISAALAMATHADLQILRAHYDPPRDTNQALKTRTSHGTPPAAPPPAAQPGPGAPGR
;
A
#
# COMPACT_ATOMS: atom_id res chain seq x y z
N MET A 1 24.67 9.89 -31.63
CA MET A 1 23.31 9.77 -31.07
C MET A 1 22.86 8.33 -31.22
N PRO A 2 22.16 7.73 -30.23
CA PRO A 2 21.57 6.41 -30.42
C PRO A 2 20.57 6.46 -31.58
N ALA A 3 20.69 5.51 -32.52
CA ALA A 3 19.93 5.51 -33.77
C ALA A 3 18.67 4.63 -33.70
N ALA A 4 18.64 3.68 -32.77
CA ALA A 4 17.51 2.77 -32.61
C ALA A 4 16.46 3.38 -31.67
N PRO A 5 15.15 3.37 -32.04
CA PRO A 5 14.09 3.73 -31.13
C PRO A 5 13.98 2.72 -29.99
N LEU A 6 13.42 3.16 -28.86
CA LEU A 6 13.04 2.24 -27.79
C LEU A 6 11.96 1.27 -28.29
N PRO A 7 11.98 0.00 -27.85
CA PRO A 7 10.91 -0.94 -28.18
C PRO A 7 9.57 -0.43 -27.65
N VAL A 8 8.54 -0.53 -28.48
CA VAL A 8 7.17 -0.22 -28.07
C VAL A 8 6.58 -1.48 -27.43
N PRO A 9 6.11 -1.42 -26.17
CA PRO A 9 5.49 -2.58 -25.53
C PRO A 9 4.14 -2.88 -26.19
N ASP A 10 3.89 -4.17 -26.46
CA ASP A 10 2.58 -4.66 -26.85
C ASP A 10 1.68 -4.78 -25.61
N LEU A 11 0.59 -4.03 -25.59
CA LEU A 11 -0.35 -3.97 -24.47
C LEU A 11 -1.62 -4.81 -24.70
N ASP A 12 -1.85 -5.28 -25.92
CA ASP A 12 -3.07 -6.01 -26.28
C ASP A 12 -3.30 -7.27 -25.42
N PRO A 13 -2.26 -8.06 -25.06
CA PRO A 13 -2.44 -9.21 -24.17
C PRO A 13 -2.95 -8.82 -22.78
N TYR A 14 -2.42 -7.72 -22.22
CA TYR A 14 -2.82 -7.25 -20.89
C TYR A 14 -4.23 -6.66 -20.91
N LEU A 15 -4.57 -5.88 -21.94
CA LEU A 15 -5.91 -5.32 -22.10
C LEU A 15 -6.96 -6.41 -22.31
N THR A 16 -6.62 -7.44 -23.09
CA THR A 16 -7.48 -8.61 -23.31
C THR A 16 -7.67 -9.39 -22.01
N ALA A 17 -6.60 -9.68 -21.28
CA ALA A 17 -6.69 -10.38 -19.99
C ALA A 17 -7.44 -9.56 -18.95
N LEU A 18 -7.28 -8.23 -18.94
CA LEU A 18 -7.99 -7.32 -18.05
C LEU A 18 -9.50 -7.32 -18.34
N ALA A 19 -9.89 -7.36 -19.61
CA ALA A 19 -11.29 -7.45 -20.02
C ALA A 19 -11.93 -8.82 -19.71
N ALA A 20 -11.11 -9.88 -19.66
CA ALA A 20 -11.54 -11.23 -19.31
C ALA A 20 -11.55 -11.50 -17.79
N ALA A 21 -10.99 -10.61 -16.96
CA ALA A 21 -10.96 -10.79 -15.52
C ALA A 21 -12.38 -10.71 -14.94
N GLU A 22 -12.82 -11.77 -14.27
CA GLU A 22 -14.14 -11.88 -13.64
C GLU A 22 -14.08 -11.54 -12.14
N THR A 23 -12.88 -11.62 -11.55
CA THR A 23 -12.67 -11.39 -10.12
C THR A 23 -11.63 -10.32 -9.83
N PRO A 24 -11.68 -9.67 -8.64
CA PRO A 24 -10.63 -8.75 -8.21
C PRO A 24 -9.24 -9.39 -8.11
N ALA A 25 -9.16 -10.68 -7.82
CA ALA A 25 -7.90 -11.43 -7.82
C ALA A 25 -7.30 -11.56 -9.23
N GLU A 26 -8.12 -11.84 -10.24
CA GLU A 26 -7.67 -11.90 -11.64
C GLU A 26 -7.27 -10.51 -12.16
N PHE A 27 -8.05 -9.48 -11.85
CA PHE A 27 -7.70 -8.10 -12.15
C PHE A 27 -6.32 -7.72 -11.56
N SER A 28 -6.08 -8.09 -10.30
CA SER A 28 -4.82 -7.85 -9.61
C SER A 28 -3.67 -8.64 -10.23
N ALA A 29 -3.89 -9.91 -10.60
CA ALA A 29 -2.86 -10.72 -11.25
C ALA A 29 -2.44 -10.11 -12.60
N VAL A 30 -3.40 -9.64 -13.41
CA VAL A 30 -3.11 -8.96 -14.68
C VAL A 30 -2.39 -7.63 -14.45
N THR A 31 -2.84 -6.84 -13.48
CA THR A 31 -2.24 -5.54 -13.14
C THR A 31 -0.80 -5.70 -12.66
N ASN A 32 -0.53 -6.64 -11.75
CA ASN A 32 0.82 -6.89 -11.25
C ASN A 32 1.73 -7.45 -12.36
N SER A 33 1.23 -8.38 -13.19
CA SER A 33 1.96 -8.86 -14.36
C SER A 33 2.34 -7.72 -15.33
N PHE A 34 1.42 -6.78 -15.57
CA PHE A 34 1.72 -5.58 -16.36
C PHE A 34 2.78 -4.69 -15.69
N LEU A 35 2.67 -4.43 -14.39
CA LEU A 35 3.62 -3.61 -13.64
C LEU A 35 5.04 -4.22 -13.66
N ASP A 36 5.14 -5.53 -13.46
CA ASP A 36 6.40 -6.28 -13.55
C ASP A 36 7.00 -6.21 -14.97
N ALA A 37 6.16 -6.26 -16.01
CA ALA A 37 6.60 -6.18 -17.40
C ALA A 37 7.09 -4.79 -17.82
N VAL A 38 6.53 -3.71 -17.25
CA VAL A 38 6.96 -2.33 -17.55
C VAL A 38 8.13 -1.86 -16.70
N GLU A 39 8.40 -2.49 -15.56
CA GLU A 39 9.53 -2.16 -14.70
C GLU A 39 10.87 -2.07 -15.48
N PRO A 40 11.29 -3.06 -16.29
CA PRO A 40 12.54 -2.97 -17.04
C PRO A 40 12.53 -1.90 -18.14
N LEU A 41 11.36 -1.38 -18.53
CA LEU A 41 11.24 -0.28 -19.49
C LEU A 41 11.33 1.08 -18.79
N LEU A 42 10.72 1.23 -17.60
CA LEU A 42 10.63 2.50 -16.89
C LEU A 42 11.83 2.79 -15.99
N ASN A 43 12.45 1.77 -15.38
CA ASN A 43 13.65 1.95 -14.55
C ASN A 43 14.79 2.64 -15.31
N PRO A 44 15.15 2.24 -16.55
CA PRO A 44 16.16 2.94 -17.33
C PRO A 44 15.81 4.39 -17.66
N VAL A 45 14.52 4.71 -17.84
CA VAL A 45 14.05 6.08 -18.09
C VAL A 45 14.22 6.93 -16.82
N ILE A 46 13.83 6.39 -15.67
CA ILE A 46 14.02 7.03 -14.35
C ILE A 46 15.50 7.30 -14.12
N ASP A 47 16.35 6.30 -14.34
CA ASP A 47 17.81 6.40 -14.17
C ASP A 47 18.42 7.43 -15.13
N PHE A 48 18.00 7.43 -16.39
CA PHE A 48 18.46 8.40 -17.37
C PHE A 48 18.09 9.84 -16.96
N LEU A 49 16.86 10.07 -16.52
CA LEU A 49 16.42 11.40 -16.07
C LEU A 49 17.18 11.85 -14.82
N ALA A 50 17.44 10.93 -13.88
CA ALA A 50 18.26 11.20 -12.70
C ALA A 50 19.72 11.55 -13.08
N ALA A 51 20.31 10.81 -14.01
CA ALA A 51 21.65 11.07 -14.52
C ALA A 51 21.73 12.40 -15.27
N ALA A 52 20.73 12.71 -16.10
CA ALA A 52 20.62 13.98 -16.81
C ALA A 52 20.50 15.16 -15.84
N ALA A 53 19.70 15.02 -14.77
CA ALA A 53 19.61 16.03 -13.71
C ALA A 53 20.96 16.29 -13.03
N GLN A 54 21.81 15.27 -12.93
CA GLN A 54 23.13 15.35 -12.31
C GLN A 54 24.25 15.77 -13.27
N TRP A 55 23.96 16.03 -14.55
CA TRP A 55 24.98 16.33 -15.55
C TRP A 55 25.89 17.47 -15.08
N ARG A 56 27.21 17.22 -15.07
CA ARG A 56 28.24 18.15 -14.56
C ARG A 56 27.97 18.70 -13.15
N GLY A 57 27.26 17.94 -12.31
CA GLY A 57 26.96 18.32 -10.94
C GLY A 57 25.86 19.38 -10.79
N GLN A 58 25.08 19.67 -11.84
CA GLN A 58 24.07 20.74 -11.83
C GLN A 58 22.94 20.54 -10.81
N ASN A 59 22.74 19.33 -10.30
CA ASN A 59 21.70 19.07 -9.29
C ASN A 59 22.05 19.60 -7.89
N ARG A 60 23.32 19.91 -7.59
CA ARG A 60 23.72 20.38 -6.25
C ARG A 60 23.23 21.82 -6.04
N GLY A 61 22.25 21.98 -5.14
CA GLY A 61 21.66 23.30 -4.85
C GLY A 61 20.76 23.83 -5.96
N ALA A 62 20.29 22.94 -6.85
CA ALA A 62 19.32 23.30 -7.89
C ALA A 62 18.08 23.91 -7.26
N ALA A 63 17.75 25.15 -7.65
CA ALA A 63 16.54 25.81 -7.20
C ALA A 63 15.30 25.01 -7.63
N GLN A 64 14.25 25.05 -6.82
CA GLN A 64 12.96 24.47 -7.20
C GLN A 64 12.49 25.07 -8.53
N GLY A 65 11.99 24.23 -9.44
CA GLY A 65 11.58 24.65 -10.77
C GLY A 65 12.71 24.87 -11.79
N SER A 66 13.99 24.74 -11.37
CA SER A 66 15.11 24.75 -12.33
C SER A 66 15.10 23.48 -13.20
N PRO A 67 15.72 23.50 -14.40
CA PRO A 67 15.80 22.33 -15.27
C PRO A 67 16.31 21.03 -14.60
N PRO A 68 17.44 21.02 -13.84
CA PRO A 68 17.88 19.80 -13.15
C PRO A 68 16.89 19.33 -12.07
N TRP A 69 16.20 20.26 -11.39
CA TRP A 69 15.13 19.92 -10.46
C TRP A 69 13.95 19.24 -11.18
N LEU A 70 13.51 19.79 -12.32
CA LEU A 70 12.40 19.24 -13.11
C LEU A 70 12.70 17.83 -13.64
N LEU A 71 13.93 17.56 -14.06
CA LEU A 71 14.34 16.21 -14.50
C LEU A 71 14.28 15.20 -13.35
N ARG A 72 14.78 15.57 -12.17
CA ARG A 72 14.69 14.73 -10.97
C ARG A 72 13.24 14.54 -10.52
N ASP A 73 12.44 15.60 -10.55
CA ASP A 73 11.02 15.56 -10.21
C ASP A 73 10.25 14.63 -11.15
N ALA A 74 10.52 14.69 -12.45
CA ALA A 74 9.93 13.78 -13.44
C ALA A 74 10.25 12.30 -13.13
N ALA A 75 11.53 11.97 -12.87
CA ALA A 75 11.94 10.62 -12.46
C ALA A 75 11.19 10.15 -11.20
N SER A 76 11.04 11.05 -10.23
CA SER A 76 10.34 10.78 -8.96
C SER A 76 8.84 10.54 -9.20
N ARG A 77 8.20 11.31 -10.08
CA ARG A 77 6.78 11.17 -10.42
C ARG A 77 6.46 9.88 -11.14
N ILE A 78 7.33 9.43 -12.05
CA ILE A 78 7.17 8.12 -12.72
C ILE A 78 7.19 7.00 -11.65
N SER A 79 8.18 7.04 -10.77
CA SER A 79 8.28 6.07 -9.66
C SER A 79 7.05 6.13 -8.73
N ALA A 80 6.58 7.33 -8.41
CA ALA A 80 5.39 7.53 -7.59
C ALA A 80 4.13 6.98 -8.25
N ALA A 81 3.99 7.11 -9.58
CA ALA A 81 2.85 6.57 -10.31
C ALA A 81 2.77 5.04 -10.21
N LEU A 82 3.90 4.33 -10.32
CA LEU A 82 3.96 2.88 -10.17
C LEU A 82 3.59 2.44 -8.74
N ALA A 83 4.08 3.16 -7.73
CA ALA A 83 3.73 2.92 -6.34
C ALA A 83 2.24 3.17 -6.06
N MET A 84 1.66 4.22 -6.65
CA MET A 84 0.24 4.52 -6.54
C MET A 84 -0.63 3.44 -7.19
N ALA A 85 -0.23 2.92 -8.36
CA ALA A 85 -0.94 1.82 -9.01
C ALA A 85 -0.94 0.55 -8.14
N THR A 86 0.22 0.18 -7.61
CA THR A 86 0.35 -0.97 -6.68
C THR A 86 -0.50 -0.78 -5.42
N HIS A 87 -0.49 0.43 -4.87
CA HIS A 87 -1.31 0.74 -3.69
C HIS A 87 -2.81 0.65 -4.00
N ALA A 88 -3.25 1.17 -5.14
CA ALA A 88 -4.64 1.10 -5.57
C ALA A 88 -5.11 -0.35 -5.75
N ASP A 89 -4.28 -1.20 -6.36
CA ASP A 89 -4.56 -2.64 -6.53
C ASP A 89 -4.80 -3.33 -5.17
N LEU A 90 -3.90 -3.09 -4.20
CA LEU A 90 -4.05 -3.63 -2.85
C LEU A 90 -5.33 -3.14 -2.15
N GLN A 91 -5.74 -1.89 -2.39
CA GLN A 91 -6.97 -1.34 -1.81
C GLN A 91 -8.22 -1.99 -2.43
N ILE A 92 -8.20 -2.30 -3.73
CA ILE A 92 -9.27 -3.05 -4.42
C ILE A 92 -9.40 -4.45 -3.81
N LEU A 93 -8.28 -5.17 -3.64
CA LEU A 93 -8.29 -6.50 -3.03
C LEU A 93 -8.81 -6.47 -1.60
N ARG A 94 -8.35 -5.54 -0.77
CA ARG A 94 -8.82 -5.38 0.62
C ARG A 94 -10.31 -5.09 0.67
N ALA A 95 -10.80 -4.19 -0.15
CA ALA A 95 -12.22 -3.86 -0.18
C ALA A 95 -13.11 -5.08 -0.47
N HIS A 96 -12.62 -6.03 -1.29
CA HIS A 96 -13.38 -7.23 -1.65
C HIS A 96 -13.21 -8.41 -0.67
N TYR A 97 -11.98 -8.70 -0.25
CA TYR A 97 -11.65 -9.91 0.51
C TYR A 97 -11.47 -9.69 2.02
N ASP A 98 -11.16 -8.46 2.47
CA ASP A 98 -11.05 -8.08 3.88
C ASP A 98 -11.81 -6.76 4.13
N PRO A 99 -13.16 -6.75 3.94
CA PRO A 99 -13.94 -5.54 4.09
C PRO A 99 -13.82 -5.04 5.55
N PRO A 100 -13.74 -3.71 5.75
CA PRO A 100 -13.64 -3.14 7.10
C PRO A 100 -14.75 -3.69 7.99
N ARG A 101 -14.38 -4.23 9.16
CA ARG A 101 -15.36 -4.67 10.14
C ARG A 101 -16.18 -3.46 10.59
N ASP A 102 -17.49 -3.58 10.42
CA ASP A 102 -18.43 -2.54 10.80
C ASP A 102 -18.32 -2.29 12.30
N THR A 103 -17.72 -1.16 12.68
CA THR A 103 -17.38 -0.84 14.08
C THR A 103 -18.64 -0.71 14.94
N ASN A 104 -19.76 -0.31 14.33
CA ASN A 104 -21.08 -0.29 14.97
C ASN A 104 -21.61 -1.70 15.33
N GLN A 105 -21.26 -2.70 14.54
CA GLN A 105 -21.64 -4.09 14.83
C GLN A 105 -20.78 -4.64 15.97
N ALA A 106 -19.48 -4.34 15.99
CA ALA A 106 -18.55 -4.74 17.05
C ALA A 106 -18.83 -4.10 18.43
N LEU A 107 -19.50 -2.94 18.46
CA LEU A 107 -20.02 -2.33 19.70
C LEU A 107 -21.30 -3.02 20.18
N LYS A 108 -22.20 -3.45 19.28
CA LYS A 108 -23.42 -4.20 19.62
C LYS A 108 -23.12 -5.61 20.15
N THR A 109 -22.10 -6.30 19.64
CA THR A 109 -21.69 -7.61 20.17
C THR A 109 -20.99 -7.51 21.53
N ARG A 110 -20.39 -6.36 21.85
CA ARG A 110 -19.77 -6.11 23.16
C ARG A 110 -20.78 -5.77 24.24
N THR A 111 -21.94 -5.21 23.89
CA THR A 111 -23.02 -4.95 24.85
C THR A 111 -23.87 -6.18 25.14
N SER A 112 -23.89 -7.20 24.28
CA SER A 112 -24.62 -8.46 24.51
C SER A 112 -23.84 -9.53 25.29
N HIS A 113 -22.53 -9.35 25.52
CA HIS A 113 -21.70 -10.25 26.36
C HIS A 113 -21.42 -9.68 27.78
N GLY A 114 -22.22 -8.71 28.23
CA GLY A 114 -22.10 -8.09 29.53
C GLY A 114 -22.99 -8.73 30.61
N THR A 115 -22.71 -9.98 31.01
CA THR A 115 -23.04 -10.41 32.37
C THR A 115 -22.08 -11.53 32.79
N PRO A 116 -21.09 -11.25 33.65
CA PRO A 116 -20.33 -12.31 34.29
C PRO A 116 -21.26 -13.10 35.22
N PRO A 117 -21.12 -14.44 35.35
CA PRO A 117 -21.86 -15.19 36.36
C PRO A 117 -21.48 -14.67 37.76
N ALA A 118 -22.50 -14.51 38.62
CA ALA A 118 -22.34 -13.96 39.96
C ALA A 118 -21.34 -14.77 40.80
N ALA A 119 -20.43 -14.06 41.48
CA ALA A 119 -19.46 -14.66 42.40
C ALA A 119 -20.17 -15.29 43.62
N PRO A 120 -19.65 -16.40 44.17
CA PRO A 120 -20.24 -17.04 45.34
C PRO A 120 -20.02 -16.19 46.60
N PRO A 121 -20.86 -16.32 47.64
CA PRO A 121 -20.80 -15.45 48.82
C PRO A 121 -19.56 -15.73 49.68
N PRO A 122 -19.06 -14.74 50.45
CA PRO A 122 -17.81 -14.89 51.20
C PRO A 122 -17.98 -15.83 52.40
N ALA A 123 -17.02 -16.75 52.58
CA ALA A 123 -16.90 -17.55 53.79
C ALA A 123 -16.45 -16.65 54.97
N ALA A 124 -17.15 -16.77 56.11
CA ALA A 124 -16.78 -16.08 57.34
C ALA A 124 -15.46 -16.65 57.88
N GLN A 125 -14.41 -15.82 57.96
CA GLN A 125 -13.22 -16.14 58.76
C GLN A 125 -13.34 -15.55 60.17
N PRO A 126 -12.92 -16.27 61.22
CA PRO A 126 -12.99 -15.79 62.61
C PRO A 126 -11.98 -14.67 62.83
N GLY A 127 -12.43 -13.54 63.38
CA GLY A 127 -11.58 -12.40 63.68
C GLY A 127 -10.64 -12.67 64.87
N PRO A 128 -9.41 -12.12 64.88
CA PRO A 128 -8.55 -12.12 66.05
C PRO A 128 -8.86 -10.88 66.90
N GLY A 129 -9.25 -11.08 68.16
CA GLY A 129 -9.53 -10.01 69.10
C GLY A 129 -8.93 -10.26 70.48
N ALA A 130 -7.64 -9.96 70.61
CA ALA A 130 -6.94 -9.23 71.70
C ALA A 130 -7.22 -9.50 73.22
N PRO A 131 -6.33 -9.05 74.12
CA PRO A 131 -5.96 -9.76 75.35
C PRO A 131 -6.64 -9.30 76.65
N GLY A 132 -6.69 -10.23 77.63
CA GLY A 132 -6.38 -10.04 79.05
C GLY A 132 -7.19 -9.04 79.90
N ARG A 133 -8.04 -9.58 80.78
CA ARG A 133 -7.99 -9.31 82.23
C ARG A 133 -8.67 -10.41 83.03
#